data_AF-A0A842RAM9-F1
#
_entry.id   AF-A0A842RAM9-F1
#
_cell.length_a   1.000
_cell.length_b   1.000
_cell.length_c   1.000
_cell.angle_alpha   90.00
_cell.angle_beta   90.00
_cell.angle_gamma   90.00
#
_symmetry.space_group_name_H-M   'P 1'
#
loop_
_entity.id
_entity.type
_entity.pdbx_description
1 polymer ?
#
loop_
_entity_poly.entity_id
_entity_poly.type
_entity_poly.pdbx_seq_one_letter_code
_entity_poly.pdbx_strand_id
1 'polypeptide(L)'
;MTTEEEKRRQEFYKKTMNRLDGMQQQLEENPEDEMKLFRYAKGMVNTITIFGMSGDPKGIEMILDRFRKLVQEYGEIEEIQNQFSTALANAMSYLMKKQKFKVMYDRLEELRIFAREHPFNMSCQRSLAGGLVNAIINFGQREKIDEIEKLINELIVLANAHREVVEIQLALAKGLVNAVGYLSKFGNYEKAKSLLDELFALTDEFPHHEDFILQRANGIVTAITNFSKVENYQALVDKLNKELDRMATIYPNHEGVQLRAKMRTLGRD
;
A
#
# COMPACT_ATOMS: atom_id res chain seq x y z
N MET A 1 -1.67 -6.31 39.45
CA MET A 1 -2.46 -5.06 39.42
C MET A 1 -2.38 -4.53 38.00
N THR A 2 -3.50 -4.39 37.29
CA THR A 2 -3.49 -3.69 35.99
C THR A 2 -3.11 -2.24 36.20
N THR A 3 -2.23 -1.71 35.35
CA THR A 3 -1.75 -0.33 35.46
C THR A 3 -2.91 0.65 35.19
N GLU A 4 -2.82 1.88 35.69
CA GLU A 4 -3.86 2.90 35.43
C GLU A 4 -4.05 3.16 33.93
N GLU A 5 -2.97 3.06 33.15
CA GLU A 5 -2.99 3.11 31.69
C GLU A 5 -3.75 1.94 31.06
N GLU A 6 -3.58 0.72 31.59
CA GLU A 6 -4.33 -0.45 31.12
C GLU A 6 -5.83 -0.33 31.39
N LYS A 7 -6.22 0.23 32.54
CA LYS A 7 -7.63 0.51 32.85
C LYS A 7 -8.23 1.54 31.90
N ARG A 8 -7.52 2.65 31.65
CA ARG A 8 -7.95 3.69 30.70
C ARG A 8 -8.09 3.12 29.28
N ARG A 9 -7.17 2.25 28.86
CA ARG A 9 -7.24 1.55 27.57
C ARG A 9 -8.48 0.64 27.48
N GLN A 10 -8.75 -0.15 28.51
CA GLN A 10 -9.92 -1.04 28.56
C GLN A 10 -11.24 -0.25 28.54
N GLU A 11 -11.31 0.85 29.27
CA GLU A 11 -12.49 1.72 29.27
C GLU A 11 -12.72 2.37 27.91
N PHE A 12 -11.66 2.84 27.25
CA PHE A 12 -11.71 3.37 25.90
C PHE A 12 -12.20 2.33 24.88
N TYR A 13 -11.73 1.08 24.98
CA TYR A 13 -12.20 -0.02 24.14
C TYR A 13 -13.68 -0.30 24.36
N LYS A 14 -14.11 -0.40 25.62
CA LYS A 14 -15.51 -0.62 25.97
C LYS A 14 -16.39 0.49 25.40
N LYS A 15 -15.97 1.75 25.51
CA LYS A 15 -16.68 2.89 24.94
C LYS A 15 -16.78 2.81 23.41
N THR A 16 -15.70 2.39 22.76
CA THR A 16 -15.65 2.22 21.30
C THR A 16 -16.62 1.12 20.84
N MET A 17 -16.60 -0.04 21.51
CA MET A 17 -17.50 -1.16 21.21
C MET A 17 -18.96 -0.80 21.50
N ASN A 18 -19.27 -0.19 22.64
CA ASN A 18 -20.62 0.24 22.98
C ASN A 18 -21.20 1.21 21.93
N ARG A 19 -20.38 2.12 21.40
CA ARG A 19 -20.81 3.03 20.33
C ARG A 19 -21.14 2.26 19.06
N LEU A 20 -20.32 1.27 18.71
CA LEU A 20 -20.54 0.44 17.53
C LEU A 20 -21.78 -0.45 17.68
N ASP A 21 -21.98 -1.05 18.86
CA ASP A 21 -23.17 -1.84 19.17
C ASP A 21 -24.45 -0.97 19.12
N GLY A 22 -24.38 0.28 19.60
CA GLY A 22 -25.50 1.23 19.47
C GLY A 22 -25.82 1.60 18.02
N MET A 23 -24.81 1.72 17.14
CA MET A 23 -25.03 1.92 15.71
C MET A 23 -25.69 0.69 15.06
N GLN A 24 -25.29 -0.52 15.47
CA GLN A 24 -25.90 -1.76 15.01
C GLN A 24 -27.37 -1.84 15.42
N GLN A 25 -27.70 -1.55 16.68
CA GLN A 25 -29.07 -1.56 17.16
C GLN A 25 -29.97 -0.58 16.37
N GLN A 26 -29.45 0.63 16.10
CA GLN A 26 -30.18 1.61 15.29
C GLN A 26 -30.44 1.12 13.86
N LEU A 27 -29.52 0.34 13.30
CA LEU A 27 -29.67 -0.28 11.99
C LEU A 27 -30.69 -1.43 12.04
N GLU A 28 -30.67 -2.27 13.08
CA GLU A 28 -31.66 -3.35 13.26
C GLU A 28 -33.10 -2.81 13.35
N GLU A 29 -33.29 -1.61 13.90
CA GLU A 29 -34.59 -0.91 13.92
C GLU A 29 -35.03 -0.39 12.54
N ASN A 30 -34.10 -0.13 11.62
CA ASN A 30 -34.39 0.29 10.24
C ASN A 30 -33.30 -0.19 9.27
N PRO A 31 -33.34 -1.46 8.82
CA PRO A 31 -32.24 -2.09 8.09
C PRO A 31 -31.95 -1.49 6.71
N GLU A 32 -32.96 -0.88 6.08
CA GLU A 32 -32.84 -0.27 4.75
C GLU A 32 -32.34 1.19 4.79
N ASP A 33 -32.02 1.73 5.97
CA ASP A 33 -31.50 3.09 6.10
C ASP A 33 -30.02 3.15 5.68
N GLU A 34 -29.79 3.51 4.40
CA GLU A 34 -28.45 3.66 3.82
C GLU A 34 -27.53 4.57 4.65
N MET A 35 -28.06 5.62 5.28
CA MET A 35 -27.24 6.51 6.12
C MET A 35 -26.80 5.82 7.41
N LYS A 36 -27.64 4.97 8.00
CA LYS A 36 -27.25 4.15 9.15
C LYS A 36 -26.28 3.04 8.75
N LEU A 37 -26.49 2.38 7.61
CA LEU A 37 -25.57 1.40 7.03
C LEU A 37 -24.18 2.00 6.85
N PHE A 38 -24.10 3.16 6.19
CA PHE A 38 -22.84 3.88 5.98
C PHE A 38 -22.17 4.29 7.30
N ARG A 39 -22.94 4.81 8.27
CA ARG A 39 -22.41 5.18 9.59
C ARG A 39 -21.87 3.97 10.35
N TYR A 40 -22.55 2.83 10.28
CA TYR A 40 -22.11 1.60 10.91
C TYR A 40 -20.83 1.06 10.27
N ALA A 41 -20.77 1.00 8.94
CA ALA A 41 -19.59 0.62 8.17
C ALA A 41 -18.37 1.51 8.50
N LYS A 42 -18.56 2.83 8.52
CA LYS A 42 -17.52 3.79 8.92
C LYS A 42 -17.11 3.62 10.39
N GLY A 43 -18.06 3.29 11.27
CA GLY A 43 -17.82 2.94 12.66
C GLY A 43 -16.89 1.72 12.80
N MET A 44 -17.10 0.70 11.97
CA MET A 44 -16.24 -0.49 11.92
C MET A 44 -14.82 -0.16 11.44
N VAL A 45 -14.67 0.64 10.37
CA VAL A 45 -13.34 1.11 9.90
C VAL A 45 -12.59 1.82 11.03
N ASN A 46 -13.24 2.77 11.70
CA ASN A 46 -12.62 3.51 12.81
C ASN A 46 -12.23 2.59 13.98
N THR A 47 -13.04 1.58 14.26
CA THR A 47 -12.76 0.61 15.34
C THR A 47 -11.57 -0.28 15.00
N ILE A 48 -11.44 -0.72 13.73
CA ILE A 48 -10.25 -1.43 13.23
C ILE A 48 -9.00 -0.56 13.38
N THR A 49 -9.08 0.72 13.04
CA THR A 49 -7.98 1.69 13.23
C THR A 49 -7.57 1.78 14.70
N ILE A 50 -8.53 1.88 15.62
CA ILE A 50 -8.27 1.93 17.07
C ILE A 50 -7.57 0.65 17.56
N PHE A 51 -8.09 -0.53 17.20
CA PHE A 51 -7.48 -1.80 17.58
C PHE A 51 -6.10 -1.97 16.94
N GLY A 52 -5.92 -1.53 15.71
CA GLY A 52 -4.64 -1.52 15.03
C GLY A 52 -3.58 -0.65 15.69
N MET A 53 -3.92 0.60 16.04
CA MET A 53 -3.03 1.49 16.79
C MET A 53 -2.63 0.89 18.14
N SER A 54 -3.54 0.16 18.76
CA SER A 54 -3.34 -0.44 20.07
C SER A 54 -2.72 -1.84 20.02
N GLY A 55 -2.50 -2.39 18.81
CA GLY A 55 -1.88 -3.69 18.60
C GLY A 55 -2.74 -4.90 18.96
N ASP A 56 -4.06 -4.79 18.80
CA ASP A 56 -5.02 -5.86 19.08
C ASP A 56 -5.51 -6.55 17.78
N PRO A 57 -4.80 -7.58 17.29
CA PRO A 57 -5.21 -8.30 16.08
C PRO A 57 -6.51 -9.10 16.27
N LYS A 58 -6.86 -9.50 17.51
CA LYS A 58 -8.12 -10.20 17.77
C LYS A 58 -9.30 -9.24 17.67
N GLY A 59 -9.14 -8.02 18.18
CA GLY A 59 -10.11 -6.95 18.02
C GLY A 59 -10.34 -6.60 16.55
N ILE A 60 -9.27 -6.50 15.75
CA ILE A 60 -9.39 -6.30 14.29
C ILE A 60 -10.23 -7.42 13.66
N GLU A 61 -9.90 -8.68 13.95
CA GLU A 61 -10.59 -9.82 13.34
C GLU A 61 -12.07 -9.85 13.72
N MET A 62 -12.39 -9.61 14.98
CA MET A 62 -13.77 -9.53 15.48
C MET A 62 -14.59 -8.49 14.71
N ILE A 63 -14.02 -7.33 14.41
CA ILE A 63 -14.72 -6.29 13.63
C ILE A 63 -14.82 -6.67 12.16
N LEU A 64 -13.79 -7.28 11.58
CA LEU A 64 -13.87 -7.80 10.21
C LEU A 64 -14.95 -8.87 10.07
N ASP A 65 -15.13 -9.76 11.05
CA ASP A 65 -16.23 -10.73 11.05
C ASP A 65 -17.61 -10.06 11.05
N ARG A 66 -17.78 -8.97 11.80
CA ARG A 66 -19.01 -8.17 11.75
C ARG A 66 -19.18 -7.49 10.39
N PHE A 67 -18.09 -6.96 9.83
CA PHE A 67 -18.13 -6.29 8.53
C PHE A 67 -18.46 -7.27 7.40
N ARG A 68 -17.90 -8.49 7.42
CA ARG A 68 -18.23 -9.55 6.46
C ARG A 68 -19.72 -9.87 6.43
N LYS A 69 -20.39 -9.90 7.60
CA LYS A 69 -21.85 -10.08 7.67
C LYS A 69 -22.58 -8.91 7.00
N LEU A 70 -22.14 -7.67 7.25
CA LEU A 70 -22.71 -6.49 6.60
C LEU A 70 -22.54 -6.56 5.07
N VAL A 71 -21.38 -6.99 4.58
CA VAL A 71 -21.10 -7.17 3.15
C VAL A 71 -21.91 -8.32 2.55
N GLN A 72 -22.16 -9.40 3.28
CA GLN A 72 -23.03 -10.48 2.80
C GLN A 72 -24.45 -10.01 2.52
N GLU A 73 -24.95 -9.04 3.27
CA GLU A 73 -26.33 -8.55 3.18
C GLU A 73 -26.45 -7.30 2.29
N TYR A 74 -25.48 -6.39 2.37
CA TYR A 74 -25.50 -5.07 1.71
C TYR A 74 -24.29 -4.85 0.79
N GLY A 75 -23.66 -5.93 0.33
CA GLY A 75 -22.44 -5.90 -0.49
C GLY A 75 -22.62 -5.30 -1.88
N GLU A 76 -23.86 -5.11 -2.35
CA GLU A 76 -24.16 -4.42 -3.61
C GLU A 76 -24.04 -2.89 -3.47
N ILE A 77 -24.07 -2.34 -2.25
CA ILE A 77 -23.96 -0.90 -2.00
C ILE A 77 -22.50 -0.48 -2.11
N GLU A 78 -22.20 0.42 -3.05
CA GLU A 78 -20.82 0.85 -3.35
C GLU A 78 -20.12 1.43 -2.12
N GLU A 79 -20.82 2.22 -1.30
CA GLU A 79 -20.27 2.78 -0.07
C GLU A 79 -19.84 1.69 0.93
N ILE A 80 -20.58 0.58 1.01
CA ILE A 80 -20.24 -0.55 1.88
C ILE A 80 -18.99 -1.26 1.35
N GLN A 81 -18.92 -1.50 0.04
CA GLN A 81 -17.73 -2.04 -0.62
C GLN A 81 -16.49 -1.14 -0.38
N ASN A 82 -16.67 0.18 -0.51
CA ASN A 82 -15.63 1.18 -0.28
C ASN A 82 -15.10 1.13 1.16
N GLN A 83 -16.00 1.06 2.15
CA GLN A 83 -15.59 0.98 3.55
C GLN A 83 -14.96 -0.39 3.89
N PHE A 84 -15.45 -1.49 3.31
CA PHE A 84 -14.88 -2.81 3.57
C PHE A 84 -13.48 -2.97 2.97
N SER A 85 -13.26 -2.52 1.73
CA SER A 85 -11.92 -2.54 1.13
C SER A 85 -10.92 -1.68 1.92
N THR A 86 -11.37 -0.52 2.43
CA THR A 86 -10.60 0.32 3.37
C THR A 86 -10.29 -0.41 4.68
N ALA A 87 -11.26 -1.14 5.24
CA ALA A 87 -11.07 -1.93 6.46
C ALA A 87 -9.99 -3.02 6.29
N LEU A 88 -10.04 -3.76 5.17
CA LEU A 88 -9.02 -4.77 4.84
C LEU A 88 -7.63 -4.14 4.68
N ALA A 89 -7.52 -3.01 3.96
CA ALA A 89 -6.27 -2.30 3.76
C ALA A 89 -5.65 -1.79 5.09
N ASN A 90 -6.49 -1.25 5.97
CA ASN A 90 -6.07 -0.82 7.32
C ASN A 90 -5.61 -2.02 8.15
N ALA A 91 -6.38 -3.10 8.19
CA ALA A 91 -6.04 -4.32 8.93
C ALA A 91 -4.67 -4.86 8.49
N MET A 92 -4.42 -4.98 7.18
CA MET A 92 -3.12 -5.40 6.64
C MET A 92 -1.97 -4.52 7.13
N SER A 93 -2.14 -3.20 7.06
CA SER A 93 -1.11 -2.23 7.47
C SER A 93 -0.74 -2.37 8.96
N TYR A 94 -1.71 -2.60 9.83
CA TYR A 94 -1.46 -2.81 11.26
C TYR A 94 -0.83 -4.18 11.56
N LEU A 95 -1.27 -5.24 10.89
CA LEU A 95 -0.70 -6.58 11.02
C LEU A 95 0.77 -6.61 10.58
N MET A 96 1.12 -5.85 9.54
CA MET A 96 2.50 -5.68 9.10
C MET A 96 3.38 -5.05 10.19
N LYS A 97 2.93 -3.94 10.81
CA LYS A 97 3.66 -3.28 11.91
C LYS A 97 3.90 -4.21 13.10
N LYS A 98 3.04 -5.20 13.32
CA LYS A 98 3.14 -6.19 14.41
C LYS A 98 3.77 -7.52 13.99
N GLN A 99 4.34 -7.58 12.78
CA GLN A 99 5.00 -8.77 12.23
C GLN A 99 4.09 -10.01 12.17
N LYS A 100 2.78 -9.82 11.98
CA LYS A 100 1.77 -10.89 11.89
C LYS A 100 1.50 -11.27 10.45
N PHE A 101 2.52 -11.82 9.80
CA PHE A 101 2.56 -11.88 8.34
C PHE A 101 1.64 -12.90 7.70
N LYS A 102 1.44 -14.07 8.31
CA LYS A 102 0.46 -15.05 7.81
C LYS A 102 -0.93 -14.42 7.69
N VAL A 103 -1.38 -13.76 8.76
CA VAL A 103 -2.67 -13.08 8.80
C VAL A 103 -2.73 -11.92 7.79
N MET A 104 -1.62 -11.21 7.57
CA MET A 104 -1.56 -10.18 6.54
C MET A 104 -1.80 -10.76 5.13
N TYR A 105 -1.20 -11.90 4.80
CA TYR A 105 -1.41 -12.54 3.50
C TYR A 105 -2.84 -13.06 3.33
N ASP A 106 -3.45 -13.60 4.39
CA ASP A 106 -4.86 -13.99 4.37
C ASP A 106 -5.76 -12.77 4.06
N ARG A 107 -5.42 -11.58 4.57
CA ARG A 107 -6.15 -10.33 4.29
C ARG A 107 -5.90 -9.79 2.89
N LEU A 108 -4.69 -9.96 2.34
CA LEU A 108 -4.41 -9.61 0.95
C LEU A 108 -5.21 -10.51 0.00
N GLU A 109 -5.28 -11.81 0.29
CA GLU A 109 -6.08 -12.75 -0.51
C GLU A 109 -7.56 -12.42 -0.44
N GLU A 110 -8.07 -12.09 0.75
CA GLU A 110 -9.44 -11.62 0.91
C GLU A 110 -9.71 -10.35 0.08
N LEU A 111 -8.79 -9.38 0.07
CA LEU A 111 -8.91 -8.18 -0.74
C LEU A 111 -8.84 -8.47 -2.25
N ARG A 112 -8.04 -9.45 -2.69
CA ARG A 112 -8.01 -9.91 -4.09
C ARG A 112 -9.34 -10.49 -4.52
N ILE A 113 -9.91 -11.36 -3.71
CA ILE A 113 -11.22 -11.97 -3.97
C ILE A 113 -12.26 -10.86 -4.08
N PHE A 114 -12.30 -9.96 -3.09
CA PHE A 114 -13.24 -8.86 -3.06
C PHE A 114 -13.11 -7.91 -4.27
N ALA A 115 -11.88 -7.55 -4.65
CA ALA A 115 -11.64 -6.73 -5.83
C ALA A 115 -12.04 -7.43 -7.15
N ARG A 116 -11.92 -8.76 -7.22
CA ARG A 116 -12.37 -9.55 -8.38
C ARG A 116 -13.89 -9.61 -8.46
N GLU A 117 -14.57 -9.68 -7.32
CA GLU A 117 -16.04 -9.66 -7.23
C GLU A 117 -16.61 -8.27 -7.57
N HIS A 118 -15.85 -7.20 -7.32
CA HIS A 118 -16.24 -5.81 -7.60
C HIS A 118 -15.27 -5.12 -8.59
N PRO A 119 -15.18 -5.59 -9.86
CA PRO A 119 -14.19 -5.10 -10.82
C PRO A 119 -14.38 -3.62 -11.21
N PHE A 120 -15.60 -3.11 -11.09
CA PHE A 120 -15.93 -1.72 -11.40
C PHE A 120 -15.81 -0.77 -10.19
N ASN A 121 -15.60 -1.30 -8.98
CA ASN A 121 -15.39 -0.47 -7.80
C ASN A 121 -13.92 -0.03 -7.70
N MET A 122 -13.66 1.22 -8.07
CA MET A 122 -12.29 1.76 -8.10
C MET A 122 -11.66 1.91 -6.71
N SER A 123 -12.44 2.02 -5.63
CA SER A 123 -11.86 2.00 -4.27
C SER A 123 -11.34 0.62 -3.89
N CYS A 124 -12.00 -0.45 -4.35
CA CYS A 124 -11.53 -1.81 -4.17
C CYS A 124 -10.23 -2.05 -4.95
N GLN A 125 -10.18 -1.62 -6.22
CA GLN A 125 -8.98 -1.77 -7.05
C GLN A 125 -7.79 -0.96 -6.50
N ARG A 126 -8.02 0.28 -6.05
CA ARG A 126 -6.99 1.10 -5.39
C ARG A 126 -6.51 0.48 -4.08
N SER A 127 -7.42 -0.05 -3.27
CA SER A 127 -7.08 -0.77 -2.04
C SER A 127 -6.20 -1.98 -2.33
N LEU A 128 -6.53 -2.78 -3.35
CA LEU A 128 -5.73 -3.92 -3.78
C LEU A 128 -4.34 -3.47 -4.23
N ALA A 129 -4.24 -2.44 -5.08
CA ALA A 129 -2.96 -1.91 -5.54
C ALA A 129 -2.05 -1.48 -4.37
N GLY A 130 -2.61 -0.76 -3.39
CA GLY A 130 -1.90 -0.40 -2.16
C GLY A 130 -1.50 -1.62 -1.31
N GLY A 131 -2.38 -2.63 -1.22
CA GLY A 131 -2.10 -3.91 -0.57
C GLY A 131 -0.92 -4.66 -1.19
N LEU A 132 -0.83 -4.70 -2.52
CA LEU A 132 0.26 -5.33 -3.25
C LEU A 132 1.60 -4.61 -3.01
N VAL A 133 1.63 -3.28 -3.04
CA VAL A 133 2.84 -2.49 -2.70
C VAL A 133 3.32 -2.81 -1.28
N ASN A 134 2.39 -2.83 -0.33
CA ASN A 134 2.67 -3.18 1.06
C ASN A 134 3.23 -4.61 1.20
N ALA A 135 2.67 -5.57 0.45
CA ALA A 135 3.14 -6.95 0.43
C ALA A 135 4.51 -7.11 -0.24
N ILE A 136 4.88 -6.27 -1.22
CA ILE A 136 6.23 -6.23 -1.79
C ILE A 136 7.25 -5.80 -0.71
N ILE A 137 6.95 -4.76 0.07
CA ILE A 137 7.84 -4.22 1.11
C ILE A 137 8.15 -5.26 2.20
N ASN A 138 7.13 -5.63 2.98
CA ASN A 138 6.69 -7.01 2.93
C ASN A 138 7.72 -8.16 2.88
N PHE A 139 7.60 -8.89 1.78
CA PHE A 139 8.46 -9.98 1.37
C PHE A 139 9.91 -9.55 1.10
N GLY A 140 10.13 -8.32 0.66
CA GLY A 140 11.46 -7.74 0.50
C GLY A 140 12.27 -7.69 1.78
N GLN A 141 11.65 -7.30 2.90
CA GLN A 141 12.27 -7.34 4.23
C GLN A 141 12.62 -8.76 4.71
N ARG A 142 12.08 -9.80 4.07
CA ARG A 142 12.34 -11.22 4.38
C ARG A 142 13.05 -11.98 3.26
N GLU A 143 13.57 -11.27 2.27
CA GLU A 143 14.37 -11.87 1.19
C GLU A 143 13.58 -12.91 0.37
N LYS A 144 12.25 -12.75 0.28
CA LYS A 144 11.37 -13.64 -0.49
C LYS A 144 11.19 -13.12 -1.92
N ILE A 145 12.25 -13.27 -2.71
CA ILE A 145 12.33 -12.71 -4.07
C ILE A 145 11.22 -13.23 -5.00
N ASP A 146 10.95 -14.54 -5.02
CA ASP A 146 9.92 -15.12 -5.87
C ASP A 146 8.52 -14.51 -5.60
N GLU A 147 8.24 -14.16 -4.35
CA GLU A 147 6.97 -13.53 -3.97
C GLU A 147 6.91 -12.06 -4.40
N ILE A 148 8.03 -11.33 -4.34
CA ILE A 148 8.12 -9.96 -4.87
C ILE A 148 7.84 -9.97 -6.37
N GLU A 149 8.41 -10.92 -7.11
CA GLU A 149 8.21 -11.03 -8.56
C GLU A 149 6.75 -11.32 -8.91
N LYS A 150 6.08 -12.23 -8.20
CA LYS A 150 4.64 -12.49 -8.39
C LYS A 150 3.81 -11.24 -8.12
N LEU A 151 4.06 -10.56 -7.01
CA LEU A 151 3.29 -9.38 -6.59
C LEU A 151 3.47 -8.19 -7.52
N ILE A 152 4.68 -7.93 -8.01
CA ILE A 152 4.90 -6.83 -8.95
C ILE A 152 4.26 -7.13 -10.31
N ASN A 153 4.31 -8.38 -10.78
CA ASN A 153 3.61 -8.77 -12.00
C ASN A 153 2.08 -8.63 -11.84
N GLU A 154 1.54 -9.02 -10.69
CA GLU A 154 0.11 -8.81 -10.37
C GLU A 154 -0.25 -7.32 -10.38
N LEU A 155 0.57 -6.46 -9.79
CA LEU A 155 0.37 -5.01 -9.78
C LEU A 155 0.47 -4.40 -11.18
N ILE A 156 1.37 -4.89 -12.03
CA ILE A 156 1.47 -4.50 -13.45
C ILE A 156 0.20 -4.88 -14.21
N VAL A 157 -0.34 -6.09 -14.00
CA VAL A 157 -1.59 -6.52 -14.64
C VAL A 157 -2.76 -5.64 -14.18
N LEU A 158 -2.87 -5.38 -12.88
CA LEU A 158 -3.90 -4.52 -12.31
C LEU A 158 -3.82 -3.09 -12.88
N ALA A 159 -2.63 -2.50 -12.94
CA ALA A 159 -2.43 -1.17 -13.50
C ALA A 159 -2.74 -1.12 -15.01
N ASN A 160 -2.42 -2.18 -15.75
CA ASN A 160 -2.78 -2.26 -17.17
C ASN A 160 -4.28 -2.39 -17.41
N ALA A 161 -5.03 -3.00 -16.48
CA ALA A 161 -6.49 -3.07 -16.55
C ALA A 161 -7.17 -1.74 -16.20
N HIS A 162 -6.48 -0.84 -15.49
CA HIS A 162 -6.99 0.44 -15.00
C HIS A 162 -6.04 1.60 -15.34
N ARG A 163 -5.70 1.75 -16.62
CA ARG A 163 -4.72 2.74 -17.11
C ARG A 163 -5.14 4.18 -16.84
N GLU A 164 -6.44 4.43 -16.81
CA GLU A 164 -7.05 5.73 -16.54
C GLU A 164 -7.00 6.14 -15.05
N VAL A 165 -6.72 5.19 -14.14
CA VAL A 165 -6.75 5.44 -12.70
C VAL A 165 -5.36 5.81 -12.19
N VAL A 166 -5.10 7.10 -12.08
CA VAL A 166 -3.80 7.68 -11.69
C VAL A 166 -3.28 7.10 -10.36
N GLU A 167 -4.16 6.88 -9.37
CA GLU A 167 -3.72 6.34 -8.08
C GLU A 167 -3.21 4.88 -8.18
N ILE A 168 -3.75 4.09 -9.10
CA ILE A 168 -3.27 2.72 -9.37
C ILE A 168 -1.94 2.78 -10.12
N GLN A 169 -1.80 3.68 -11.09
CA GLN A 169 -0.53 3.92 -11.78
C GLN A 169 0.57 4.38 -10.80
N LEU A 170 0.22 5.26 -9.86
CA LEU A 170 1.15 5.70 -8.83
C LEU A 170 1.50 4.58 -7.84
N ALA A 171 0.55 3.69 -7.52
CA ALA A 171 0.84 2.48 -6.76
C ALA A 171 1.82 1.57 -7.50
N LEU A 172 1.66 1.38 -8.81
CA LEU A 172 2.61 0.65 -9.64
C LEU A 172 4.01 1.29 -9.60
N ALA A 173 4.12 2.61 -9.77
CA ALA A 173 5.41 3.31 -9.69
C ALA A 173 6.12 3.08 -8.34
N LYS A 174 5.38 3.16 -7.22
CA LYS A 174 5.90 2.86 -5.87
C LYS A 174 6.30 1.38 -5.73
N GLY A 175 5.49 0.47 -6.26
CA GLY A 175 5.76 -0.97 -6.28
C GLY A 175 7.04 -1.29 -7.05
N LEU A 176 7.23 -0.71 -8.24
CA LEU A 176 8.43 -0.86 -9.07
C LEU A 176 9.68 -0.38 -8.34
N VAL A 177 9.67 0.81 -7.73
CA VAL A 177 10.81 1.31 -6.94
C VAL A 177 11.20 0.33 -5.84
N ASN A 178 10.22 -0.17 -5.08
CA ASN A 178 10.47 -1.15 -4.01
C ASN A 178 11.04 -2.46 -4.56
N ALA A 179 10.43 -3.00 -5.62
CA ALA A 179 10.87 -4.25 -6.24
C ALA A 179 12.30 -4.13 -6.81
N VAL A 180 12.62 -3.03 -7.51
CA VAL A 180 13.98 -2.72 -7.98
C VAL A 180 14.96 -2.73 -6.81
N GLY A 181 14.62 -2.05 -5.71
CA GLY A 181 15.45 -2.00 -4.51
C GLY A 181 15.72 -3.36 -3.89
N TYR A 182 14.70 -4.17 -3.67
CA TYR A 182 14.88 -5.50 -3.07
C TYR A 182 15.58 -6.48 -4.01
N LEU A 183 15.17 -6.56 -5.27
CA LEU A 183 15.78 -7.47 -6.24
C LEU A 183 17.27 -7.18 -6.42
N SER A 184 17.65 -5.91 -6.61
CA SER A 184 19.05 -5.53 -6.74
C SER A 184 19.85 -5.72 -5.45
N LYS A 185 19.25 -5.44 -4.28
CA LYS A 185 19.87 -5.71 -2.97
C LYS A 185 20.24 -7.19 -2.79
N PHE A 186 19.43 -8.10 -3.32
CA PHE A 186 19.63 -9.55 -3.22
C PHE A 186 20.21 -10.18 -4.50
N GLY A 187 20.85 -9.37 -5.36
CA GLY A 187 21.66 -9.87 -6.48
C GLY A 187 20.91 -10.15 -7.78
N ASN A 188 19.60 -9.93 -7.85
CA ASN A 188 18.79 -10.16 -9.04
C ASN A 188 18.76 -8.90 -9.94
N TYR A 189 19.95 -8.50 -10.41
CA TYR A 189 20.18 -7.22 -11.09
C TYR A 189 19.50 -7.11 -12.46
N GLU A 190 19.48 -8.18 -13.26
CA GLU A 190 18.83 -8.17 -14.59
C GLU A 190 17.31 -7.94 -14.47
N LYS A 191 16.67 -8.60 -13.51
CA LYS A 191 15.25 -8.38 -13.24
C LYS A 191 15.00 -6.98 -12.70
N ALA A 192 15.83 -6.52 -11.76
CA ALA A 192 15.75 -5.15 -11.24
C ALA A 192 15.91 -4.11 -12.36
N LYS A 193 16.82 -4.32 -13.32
CA LYS A 193 17.00 -3.43 -14.46
C LYS A 193 15.74 -3.39 -15.33
N SER A 194 15.14 -4.54 -15.60
CA SER A 194 13.90 -4.62 -16.38
C SER A 194 12.75 -3.85 -15.72
N LEU A 195 12.61 -3.94 -14.39
CA LEU A 195 11.59 -3.18 -13.66
C LEU A 195 11.92 -1.67 -13.58
N LEU A 196 13.19 -1.29 -13.62
CA LEU A 196 13.60 0.10 -13.72
C LEU A 196 13.23 0.69 -15.10
N ASP A 197 13.42 -0.07 -16.17
CA ASP A 197 13.00 0.32 -17.52
C ASP A 197 11.47 0.48 -17.59
N GLU A 198 10.70 -0.41 -16.93
CA GLU A 198 9.24 -0.29 -16.77
C GLU A 198 8.83 0.99 -16.01
N LEU A 199 9.54 1.32 -14.92
CA LEU A 199 9.30 2.55 -14.16
C LEU A 199 9.54 3.79 -15.02
N PHE A 200 10.54 3.77 -15.90
CA PHE A 200 10.81 4.88 -16.81
C PHE A 200 9.72 5.02 -17.85
N ALA A 201 9.30 3.93 -18.49
CA ALA A 201 8.17 3.96 -19.42
C ALA A 201 6.91 4.54 -18.76
N LEU A 202 6.56 4.04 -17.57
CA LEU A 202 5.41 4.54 -16.81
C LEU A 202 5.55 6.03 -16.47
N THR A 203 6.71 6.47 -15.98
CA THR A 203 6.88 7.88 -15.55
C THR A 203 7.01 8.85 -16.73
N ASP A 204 7.38 8.38 -17.92
CA ASP A 204 7.36 9.16 -19.16
C ASP A 204 5.92 9.50 -19.62
N GLU A 205 4.92 8.70 -19.22
CA GLU A 205 3.49 8.99 -19.46
C GLU A 205 2.95 10.10 -18.53
N PHE A 206 3.64 10.41 -17.43
CA PHE A 206 3.23 11.40 -16.42
C PHE A 206 4.33 12.48 -16.17
N PRO A 207 4.82 13.18 -17.21
CA PRO A 207 6.02 14.02 -17.12
C PRO A 207 5.84 15.28 -16.25
N HIS A 208 4.60 15.68 -15.95
CA HIS A 208 4.30 16.87 -15.17
C HIS A 208 3.67 16.56 -13.80
N HIS A 209 3.52 15.28 -13.46
CA HIS A 209 2.92 14.88 -12.19
C HIS A 209 4.00 14.72 -11.12
N GLU A 210 3.95 15.55 -10.07
CA GLU A 210 5.00 15.62 -9.04
C GLU A 210 5.34 14.26 -8.42
N ASP A 211 4.33 13.47 -8.05
CA ASP A 211 4.57 12.15 -7.47
C ASP A 211 5.30 11.17 -8.41
N PHE A 212 5.04 11.21 -9.72
CA PHE A 212 5.71 10.34 -10.70
C PHE A 212 7.15 10.82 -10.95
N ILE A 213 7.37 12.14 -11.03
CA ILE A 213 8.71 12.74 -11.06
C ILE A 213 9.52 12.27 -9.84
N LEU A 214 8.89 12.29 -8.65
CA LEU A 214 9.51 11.81 -7.42
C LEU A 214 9.82 10.30 -7.46
N GLN A 215 8.90 9.46 -7.93
CA GLN A 215 9.14 8.02 -8.03
C GLN A 215 10.25 7.70 -9.03
N ARG A 216 10.34 8.41 -10.16
CA ARG A 216 11.46 8.28 -11.11
C ARG A 216 12.80 8.57 -10.43
N ALA A 217 12.88 9.68 -9.70
CA ALA A 217 14.09 10.03 -8.94
C ALA A 217 14.43 8.99 -7.86
N ASN A 218 13.43 8.45 -7.16
CA ASN A 218 13.61 7.36 -6.19
C ASN A 218 14.18 6.10 -6.85
N GLY A 219 13.62 5.70 -8.00
CA GLY A 219 14.07 4.53 -8.75
C GLY A 219 15.51 4.69 -9.22
N ILE A 220 15.87 5.87 -9.74
CA ILE A 220 17.24 6.19 -10.15
C ILE A 220 18.22 6.07 -8.98
N VAL A 221 17.96 6.70 -7.84
CA VAL A 221 18.86 6.63 -6.67
C VAL A 221 18.95 5.20 -6.13
N THR A 222 17.82 4.49 -6.07
CA THR A 222 17.77 3.08 -5.63
C THR A 222 18.63 2.20 -6.53
N ALA A 223 18.55 2.39 -7.85
CA ALA A 223 19.37 1.67 -8.80
C ALA A 223 20.85 2.06 -8.68
N ILE A 224 21.21 3.34 -8.66
CA ILE A 224 22.61 3.78 -8.48
C ILE A 224 23.21 3.14 -7.21
N THR A 225 22.49 3.15 -6.10
CA THR A 225 22.95 2.63 -4.80
C THR A 225 23.28 1.13 -4.84
N ASN A 226 22.47 0.33 -5.54
CA ASN A 226 22.69 -1.12 -5.57
C ASN A 226 23.56 -1.58 -6.73
N PHE A 227 23.36 -1.02 -7.93
CA PHE A 227 24.10 -1.42 -9.13
C PHE A 227 25.56 -0.95 -9.11
N SER A 228 25.90 0.13 -8.39
CA SER A 228 27.31 0.58 -8.21
C SER A 228 28.19 -0.43 -7.47
N LYS A 229 27.60 -1.43 -6.81
CA LYS A 229 28.33 -2.50 -6.12
C LYS A 229 28.85 -3.57 -7.10
N VAL A 230 28.49 -3.49 -8.38
CA VAL A 230 28.77 -4.50 -9.39
C VAL A 230 29.38 -3.86 -10.63
N GLU A 231 30.61 -4.25 -10.97
CA GLU A 231 31.42 -3.65 -12.03
C GLU A 231 30.71 -3.64 -13.40
N ASN A 232 30.00 -4.71 -13.74
CA ASN A 232 29.30 -4.86 -15.03
C ASN A 232 28.18 -3.83 -15.26
N TYR A 233 27.75 -3.09 -14.23
CA TYR A 233 26.70 -2.07 -14.35
C TYR A 233 27.21 -0.64 -14.28
N GLN A 234 28.53 -0.40 -14.31
CA GLN A 234 29.09 0.96 -14.21
C GLN A 234 28.54 1.90 -15.29
N ALA A 235 28.42 1.43 -16.54
CA ALA A 235 27.86 2.23 -17.62
C ALA A 235 26.38 2.62 -17.39
N LEU A 236 25.60 1.72 -16.79
CA LEU A 236 24.21 2.00 -16.40
C LEU A 236 24.18 3.05 -15.28
N VAL A 237 25.03 2.89 -14.25
CA VAL A 237 25.15 3.85 -13.15
C VAL A 237 25.51 5.24 -13.66
N ASP A 238 26.44 5.36 -14.61
CA ASP A 238 26.81 6.64 -15.21
C ASP A 238 25.66 7.28 -16.00
N LYS A 239 24.89 6.47 -16.74
CA LYS A 239 23.67 6.93 -17.43
C LYS A 239 22.63 7.45 -16.43
N LEU A 240 22.39 6.71 -15.36
CA LEU A 240 21.42 7.07 -14.31
C LEU A 240 21.85 8.34 -13.56
N ASN A 241 23.14 8.52 -13.31
CA ASN A 241 23.68 9.75 -12.74
C ASN A 241 23.38 10.97 -13.61
N LYS A 242 23.66 10.88 -14.91
CA LYS A 242 23.37 11.95 -15.88
C LYS A 242 21.88 12.26 -15.96
N GLU A 243 21.03 11.24 -15.92
CA GLU A 243 19.57 11.42 -15.92
C GLU A 243 19.10 12.15 -14.65
N LEU A 244 19.64 11.80 -13.47
CA LEU A 244 19.31 12.50 -12.23
C LEU A 244 19.75 13.98 -12.25
N ASP A 245 20.93 14.26 -12.80
CA ASP A 245 21.43 15.63 -12.97
C ASP A 245 20.54 16.43 -13.95
N ARG A 246 20.12 15.79 -15.05
CA ARG A 246 19.17 16.37 -15.99
C ARG A 246 17.83 16.65 -15.32
N MET A 247 17.29 15.71 -14.55
CA MET A 247 16.04 15.91 -13.80
C MET A 247 16.17 17.07 -12.82
N ALA A 248 17.28 17.20 -12.10
CA ALA A 248 17.51 18.34 -11.20
C ALA A 248 17.57 19.68 -11.93
N THR A 249 18.04 19.69 -13.18
CA THR A 249 18.04 20.88 -14.04
C THR A 249 16.64 21.24 -14.54
N ILE A 250 15.85 20.23 -14.94
CA ILE A 250 14.48 20.43 -15.46
C ILE A 250 13.50 20.79 -14.34
N TYR A 251 13.70 20.23 -13.14
CA TYR A 251 12.82 20.42 -11.98
C TYR A 251 13.56 21.14 -10.82
N PRO A 252 13.99 22.41 -11.00
CA PRO A 252 14.79 23.13 -10.01
C PRO A 252 14.06 23.35 -8.68
N ASN A 253 12.72 23.45 -8.71
CA ASN A 253 11.89 23.69 -7.53
C ASN A 253 11.31 22.41 -6.92
N HIS A 254 11.53 21.24 -7.53
CA HIS A 254 11.01 19.99 -7.00
C HIS A 254 11.93 19.49 -5.88
N GLU A 255 11.56 19.79 -4.63
CA GLU A 255 12.33 19.45 -3.43
C GLU A 255 12.80 18.00 -3.41
N GLY A 256 11.88 17.08 -3.73
CA GLY A 256 12.16 15.66 -3.81
C GLY A 256 13.33 15.33 -4.76
N VAL A 257 13.29 15.78 -6.02
CA VAL A 257 14.36 15.55 -7.01
C VAL A 257 15.69 16.18 -6.55
N GLN A 258 15.65 17.44 -6.08
CA GLN A 258 16.84 18.14 -5.62
C GLN A 258 17.52 17.42 -4.45
N LEU A 259 16.73 16.88 -3.52
CA LEU A 259 17.24 16.10 -2.41
C LEU A 259 17.92 14.80 -2.89
N ARG A 260 17.33 14.07 -3.86
CA ARG A 260 17.94 12.85 -4.44
C ARG A 260 19.26 13.16 -5.15
N ALA A 261 19.30 14.23 -5.93
CA ALA A 261 20.51 14.66 -6.65
C ALA A 261 21.65 15.02 -5.68
N LYS A 262 21.33 15.68 -4.55
CA LYS A 262 22.29 16.04 -3.49
C LYS A 262 22.74 14.85 -2.65
N MET A 263 21.83 13.96 -2.22
CA MET A 263 22.22 12.84 -1.34
C MET A 263 23.18 11.85 -2.02
N ARG A 264 23.23 11.82 -3.36
CA ARG A 264 24.26 11.10 -4.11
C ARG A 264 25.69 11.58 -3.81
N THR A 265 25.90 12.87 -3.56
CA THR A 265 27.26 13.44 -3.44
C THR A 265 27.88 13.23 -2.06
N LEU A 266 27.07 12.97 -1.02
CA LEU A 266 27.54 12.80 0.37
C LEU A 266 28.16 11.42 0.68
N GLY A 267 28.19 10.50 -0.29
CA GLY A 267 28.82 9.17 -0.16
C GLY A 267 30.11 8.99 -0.95
N ARG A 268 30.71 10.09 -1.44
CA ARG A 268 31.93 10.09 -2.28
C ARG A 268 33.10 10.90 -1.71
N ASP A 269 32.97 11.42 -0.48
CA ASP A 269 34.05 12.08 0.26
C ASP A 269 34.60 11.16 1.37
#